data_AF-A0A4R7P5K7-F1
#
_entry.id   AF-A0A4R7P5K7-F1
#
_cell.length_a   1.000
_cell.length_b   1.000
_cell.length_c   1.000
_cell.angle_alpha   90.00
_cell.angle_beta   90.00
_cell.angle_gamma   90.00
#
_symmetry.space_group_name_H-M   'P 1'
#
loop_
_entity.id
_entity.type
_entity.pdbx_description
1 polymer ?
#
loop_
_entity_poly.entity_id
_entity_poly.type
_entity_poly.pdbx_seq_one_letter_code
_entity_poly.pdbx_strand_id
1 'polypeptide(L)'
;MAERGTLGTLIVIAVYLLVAALVLGVTWMRTGRADQAVTIVVTVMLLVVPVVAGLAMFVMPDRRGLIFFGSFWAFFVLPFVGVLLWVGPQAWMSSSSSGTTASEGAAESPSAAAVPKFLASQPMALRKGAESSVFEMWSDRVTTWRTVFVDEAVAEETLQESELRGGASKPARLGHREGWIREMRAEGLTVWNSREGRELLQATAPDEATLQQHFAARDAAKPAPVAAPKSSGLVTAPGDPLGLERHWPRWLAGMVLYTLVIVLFFFRASSIATTYGPDAGVATRPAALLKAQLLALNRADLPIKVSPAERPDEVLVDWRFDDATWLDLARVRHVNRVFRYRLRLDESDHTVRVLEYSASFDVSAGWDGTASLNFQAQRGITFFERSSETVFGLQLGRKPGQPPLHYTWRFDVDEMRIPLRETVTASGWTWKQVMLIAPWLTG
;
A
#
# COMPACT_ATOMS: atom_id res chain seq x y z
N MET A 1 15.51 -12.44 34.58
CA MET A 1 15.13 -11.30 33.70
C MET A 1 14.10 -11.66 32.62
N ALA A 2 14.02 -12.91 32.14
CA ALA A 2 13.09 -13.32 31.08
C ALA A 2 11.58 -13.13 31.42
N GLU A 3 11.19 -13.35 32.68
CA GLU A 3 9.78 -13.28 33.13
C GLU A 3 9.17 -11.88 33.22
N ARG A 4 9.94 -10.82 33.49
CA ARG A 4 9.35 -9.47 33.61
C ARG A 4 8.84 -8.92 32.28
N GLY A 5 9.47 -9.32 31.17
CA GLY A 5 9.03 -8.83 29.87
C GLY A 5 7.89 -9.63 29.24
N THR A 6 7.62 -10.87 29.67
CA THR A 6 6.42 -11.59 29.20
C THR A 6 5.13 -10.97 29.74
N LEU A 7 5.14 -10.53 31.01
CA LEU A 7 3.98 -9.86 31.63
C LEU A 7 3.60 -8.56 30.89
N GLY A 8 4.58 -7.67 30.65
CA GLY A 8 4.33 -6.40 29.97
C GLY A 8 3.73 -6.60 28.58
N THR A 9 4.15 -7.65 27.88
CA THR A 9 3.63 -7.94 26.55
C THR A 9 2.25 -8.57 26.56
N LEU A 10 1.95 -9.46 27.51
CA LEU A 10 0.59 -9.98 27.70
C LEU A 10 -0.40 -8.85 28.02
N ILE A 11 0.01 -7.86 28.80
CA ILE A 11 -0.78 -6.66 29.07
C ILE A 11 -1.08 -5.90 27.76
N VAL A 12 -0.08 -5.70 26.91
CA VAL A 12 -0.29 -5.03 25.61
C VAL A 12 -1.28 -5.80 24.73
N ILE A 13 -1.14 -7.12 24.61
CA ILE A 13 -2.08 -7.96 23.85
C ILE A 13 -3.50 -7.85 24.43
N ALA A 14 -3.64 -7.96 25.75
CA ALA A 14 -4.93 -7.87 26.41
C ALA A 14 -5.61 -6.51 26.17
N VAL A 15 -4.85 -5.41 26.24
CA VAL A 15 -5.34 -4.07 25.92
C VAL A 15 -5.83 -3.98 24.47
N TYR A 16 -5.08 -4.55 23.52
CA TYR A 16 -5.51 -4.58 22.12
C TYR A 16 -6.81 -5.37 21.90
N LEU A 17 -6.93 -6.54 22.51
CA LEU A 17 -8.15 -7.35 22.43
C LEU A 17 -9.35 -6.64 23.07
N LEU A 18 -9.14 -5.93 24.18
CA LEU A 18 -10.18 -5.10 24.82
C LEU A 18 -10.61 -3.94 23.94
N VAL A 19 -9.66 -3.24 23.30
CA VAL A 19 -9.97 -2.14 22.36
C VAL A 19 -10.72 -2.68 21.14
N ALA A 20 -10.30 -3.82 20.59
CA ALA A 20 -11.00 -4.45 19.48
C ALA A 20 -12.44 -4.84 19.85
N ALA A 21 -12.64 -5.45 21.02
CA ALA A 21 -13.97 -5.79 21.53
C ALA A 21 -14.83 -4.55 21.78
N LEU A 22 -14.26 -3.47 22.33
CA LEU A 22 -14.95 -2.19 22.54
C LEU A 22 -15.39 -1.58 21.21
N VAL A 23 -14.51 -1.53 20.22
CA VAL A 23 -14.81 -1.02 18.87
C VAL A 23 -15.93 -1.83 18.23
N LEU A 24 -15.90 -3.14 18.37
CA LEU A 24 -16.94 -4.04 17.86
C LEU A 24 -18.28 -3.78 18.55
N GLY A 25 -18.27 -3.63 19.88
CA GLY A 25 -19.46 -3.32 20.68
C GLY A 25 -20.07 -1.97 20.33
N VAL A 26 -19.27 -0.91 20.19
CA VAL A 26 -19.73 0.43 19.80
C VAL A 26 -20.31 0.42 18.39
N THR A 27 -19.64 -0.27 17.46
CA THR A 27 -20.12 -0.39 16.08
C THR A 27 -21.46 -1.12 16.06
N TRP A 28 -21.57 -2.25 16.78
CA TRP A 28 -22.81 -3.01 16.89
C TRP A 28 -23.95 -2.20 17.52
N MET A 29 -23.69 -1.48 18.62
CA MET A 29 -24.68 -0.60 19.26
C MET A 29 -25.18 0.50 18.31
N ARG A 30 -24.31 1.02 17.42
CA ARG A 30 -24.65 2.10 16.51
C ARG A 30 -25.40 1.63 15.26
N THR A 31 -25.07 0.46 14.72
CA THR A 31 -25.64 -0.04 13.47
C THR A 31 -26.78 -1.03 13.67
N GLY A 32 -26.92 -1.62 14.86
CA GLY A 32 -27.86 -2.71 15.15
C GLY A 32 -27.59 -3.99 14.34
N ARG A 33 -26.47 -4.05 13.61
CA ARG A 33 -26.17 -5.06 12.59
C ARG A 33 -24.68 -5.41 12.60
N ALA A 34 -24.39 -6.66 12.92
CA ALA A 34 -23.02 -7.20 12.95
C ALA A 34 -22.54 -7.69 11.56
N ASP A 35 -23.45 -7.85 10.60
CA ASP A 35 -23.22 -8.40 9.26
C ASP A 35 -22.63 -7.39 8.27
N GLN A 36 -22.38 -6.15 8.68
CA GLN A 36 -21.81 -5.15 7.78
C GLN A 36 -20.35 -5.49 7.46
N ALA A 37 -20.05 -5.61 6.16
CA ALA A 37 -18.72 -5.93 5.64
C ALA A 37 -17.61 -5.06 6.25
N VAL A 38 -17.92 -3.80 6.54
CA VAL A 38 -17.02 -2.83 7.18
C VAL A 38 -16.67 -3.24 8.60
N THR A 39 -17.68 -3.58 9.41
CA THR A 39 -17.49 -4.03 10.78
C THR A 39 -16.63 -5.29 10.78
N ILE A 40 -16.87 -6.20 9.84
CA ILE A 40 -16.05 -7.41 9.67
C ILE A 40 -14.62 -7.05 9.28
N VAL A 41 -14.39 -6.20 8.28
CA VAL A 41 -13.05 -5.80 7.82
C VAL A 41 -12.27 -5.09 8.93
N VAL A 42 -12.90 -4.13 9.63
CA VAL A 42 -12.27 -3.41 10.74
C VAL A 42 -11.94 -4.37 11.89
N THR A 43 -12.86 -5.27 12.24
CA THR A 43 -12.64 -6.28 13.28
C THR A 43 -11.50 -7.21 12.91
N VAL A 44 -11.48 -7.71 11.67
CA VAL A 44 -10.42 -8.58 11.17
C VAL A 44 -9.08 -7.85 11.19
N MET A 45 -9.01 -6.59 10.74
CA MET A 45 -7.78 -5.81 10.86
C MET A 45 -7.33 -5.66 12.32
N LEU A 46 -8.24 -5.36 13.23
CA LEU A 46 -7.92 -5.21 14.66
C LEU A 46 -7.49 -6.53 15.33
N LEU A 47 -7.93 -7.69 14.83
CA LEU A 47 -7.55 -9.02 15.31
C LEU A 47 -6.26 -9.55 14.68
N VAL A 48 -6.00 -9.27 13.40
CA VAL A 48 -4.79 -9.71 12.70
C VAL A 48 -3.55 -9.11 13.35
N VAL A 49 -3.64 -7.88 13.83
CA VAL A 49 -2.50 -7.15 14.43
C VAL A 49 -1.94 -7.81 15.69
N PRO A 50 -2.73 -8.10 16.75
CA PRO A 50 -2.22 -8.78 17.93
C PRO A 50 -1.75 -10.20 17.61
N VAL A 51 -2.32 -10.87 16.59
CA VAL A 51 -1.87 -12.18 16.13
C VAL A 51 -0.51 -12.09 15.45
N VAL A 52 -0.32 -11.15 14.52
CA VAL A 52 0.96 -10.91 13.85
C VAL A 52 2.02 -10.44 14.85
N ALA A 53 1.67 -9.57 15.79
CA ALA A 53 2.56 -9.17 16.88
C ALA A 53 2.92 -10.38 17.77
N GLY A 54 1.94 -11.23 18.09
CA GLY A 54 2.13 -12.50 18.77
C GLY A 54 3.12 -13.43 18.07
N LEU A 55 2.95 -13.62 16.76
CA LEU A 55 3.86 -14.40 15.92
C LEU A 55 5.25 -13.77 15.84
N ALA A 56 5.33 -12.46 15.66
CA ALA A 56 6.59 -11.73 15.62
C ALA A 56 7.39 -11.90 16.91
N MET A 57 6.74 -12.05 18.08
CA MET A 57 7.44 -12.36 19.33
C MET A 57 8.19 -13.69 19.34
N PHE A 58 7.67 -14.71 18.64
CA PHE A 58 8.35 -15.99 18.57
C PHE A 58 9.54 -15.96 17.62
N VAL A 59 9.54 -15.03 16.66
CA VAL A 59 10.57 -14.92 15.62
C VAL A 59 11.64 -13.88 15.98
N MET A 60 11.29 -12.80 16.69
CA MET A 60 12.20 -11.70 17.00
C MET A 60 12.79 -11.84 18.41
N PRO A 61 14.12 -12.04 18.54
CA PRO A 61 14.76 -12.14 19.85
C PRO A 61 14.79 -10.82 20.62
N ASP A 62 14.72 -9.67 19.93
CA ASP A 62 14.67 -8.35 20.56
C ASP A 62 13.22 -7.83 20.71
N ARG A 63 12.78 -7.71 21.97
CA ARG A 63 11.44 -7.23 22.34
C ARG A 63 11.22 -5.76 22.02
N ARG A 64 12.27 -4.97 21.79
CA ARG A 64 12.17 -3.53 21.51
C ARG A 64 11.51 -3.24 20.16
N GLY A 65 11.78 -4.08 19.15
CA GLY A 65 11.08 -4.02 17.87
C GLY A 65 9.57 -4.20 18.04
N LEU A 66 9.15 -5.11 18.91
CA LEU A 66 7.73 -5.33 19.21
C LEU A 66 7.07 -4.11 19.86
N ILE A 67 7.72 -3.48 20.84
CA ILE A 67 7.21 -2.28 21.50
C ILE A 67 7.04 -1.15 20.48
N PHE A 68 8.01 -1.01 19.57
CA PHE A 68 7.94 -0.05 18.48
C PHE A 68 6.76 -0.33 17.55
N PHE A 69 6.61 -1.57 17.05
CA PHE A 69 5.48 -1.94 16.18
C PHE A 69 4.12 -1.79 16.86
N GLY A 70 4.02 -2.18 18.13
CA GLY A 70 2.80 -2.04 18.93
C GLY A 70 2.42 -0.58 19.16
N SER A 71 3.41 0.28 19.38
CA SER A 71 3.19 1.73 19.49
C SER A 71 2.76 2.33 18.15
N PHE A 72 3.43 1.98 17.05
CA PHE A 72 3.07 2.42 15.71
C PHE A 72 1.61 2.10 15.38
N TRP A 73 1.16 0.87 15.63
CA TRP A 73 -0.23 0.49 15.39
C TRP A 73 -1.24 1.27 16.25
N ALA A 74 -0.91 1.46 17.53
CA ALA A 74 -1.78 2.15 18.47
C ALA A 74 -1.97 3.62 18.08
N PHE A 75 -0.89 4.28 17.64
CA PHE A 75 -0.92 5.70 17.26
C PHE A 75 -1.34 5.93 15.82
N PHE A 76 -1.13 4.99 14.90
CA PHE A 76 -1.37 5.21 13.47
C PHE A 76 -2.70 4.64 13.01
N VAL A 77 -3.00 3.38 13.35
CA VAL A 77 -4.13 2.68 12.75
C VAL A 77 -5.40 2.82 13.57
N LEU A 78 -5.32 2.80 14.91
CA LEU A 78 -6.52 2.97 15.74
C LEU A 78 -7.24 4.31 15.48
N PRO A 79 -6.55 5.47 15.37
CA PRO A 79 -7.24 6.72 15.07
C PRO A 79 -7.87 6.71 13.68
N PHE A 80 -7.19 6.12 12.68
CA PHE A 80 -7.73 6.04 11.32
C PHE A 80 -8.98 5.15 11.25
N VAL A 81 -8.96 4.01 11.94
CA VAL A 81 -10.13 3.15 12.13
C VAL A 81 -11.24 3.89 12.87
N GLY A 82 -10.92 4.65 13.92
CA GLY A 82 -11.88 5.49 14.64
C GLY A 82 -12.56 6.52 13.74
N VAL A 83 -11.80 7.20 12.87
CA VAL A 83 -12.34 8.14 11.87
C VAL A 83 -13.23 7.42 10.85
N LEU A 84 -12.80 6.27 10.34
CA LEU A 84 -13.59 5.44 9.43
C LEU A 84 -14.92 5.01 10.04
N LEU A 85 -14.93 4.61 11.31
CA LEU A 85 -16.15 4.23 12.02
C LEU A 85 -17.04 5.44 12.35
N TRP A 86 -16.43 6.61 12.56
CA TRP A 86 -17.19 7.82 12.84
C TRP A 86 -17.91 8.33 11.59
N VAL A 87 -17.22 8.38 10.45
CA VAL A 87 -17.66 8.96 9.17
C VAL A 87 -18.40 7.94 8.28
N GLY A 88 -17.94 6.69 8.25
CA GLY A 88 -18.33 5.68 7.26
C GLY A 88 -19.79 5.19 7.26
N PRO A 89 -20.49 5.01 8.41
CA PRO A 89 -21.78 4.32 8.38
C PRO A 89 -22.83 5.05 7.53
N GLN A 90 -22.93 6.38 7.64
CA GLN A 90 -24.00 7.13 6.98
C GLN A 90 -23.78 7.33 5.47
N ALA A 91 -22.53 7.62 5.05
CA ALA A 91 -22.19 7.81 3.64
C ALA A 91 -22.36 6.51 2.82
N TRP A 92 -22.28 5.34 3.47
CA TRP A 92 -22.41 4.04 2.82
C TRP A 92 -23.82 3.47 2.88
N MET A 93 -24.62 3.81 3.89
CA MET A 93 -26.02 3.42 3.94
C MET A 93 -26.83 4.06 2.79
N SER A 94 -26.51 5.30 2.39
CA SER A 94 -27.23 6.01 1.33
C SER A 94 -27.05 5.44 -0.08
N SER A 95 -26.03 4.61 -0.34
CA SER A 95 -25.79 4.04 -1.67
C SER A 95 -26.58 2.75 -1.93
N SER A 96 -27.15 2.12 -0.90
CA SER A 96 -27.80 0.80 -1.02
C SER A 96 -29.32 0.84 -1.09
N SER A 97 -29.95 1.97 -0.72
CA SER A 97 -31.42 2.06 -0.62
C SER A 97 -32.13 2.49 -1.91
N SER A 98 -31.42 2.79 -3.00
CA SER A 98 -32.03 3.29 -4.25
C SER A 98 -32.54 2.19 -5.20
N GLY A 99 -32.55 0.91 -4.79
CA GLY A 99 -32.82 -0.22 -5.70
C GLY A 99 -34.11 -1.00 -5.50
N THR A 100 -34.91 -0.79 -4.44
CA THR A 100 -36.05 -1.68 -4.17
C THR A 100 -37.21 -0.98 -3.45
N THR A 101 -37.80 0.02 -4.09
CA THR A 101 -39.25 0.20 -3.94
C THR A 101 -39.91 -0.67 -4.99
N ALA A 102 -40.02 -1.96 -4.65
CA ALA A 102 -40.89 -2.88 -5.38
C ALA A 102 -42.32 -2.34 -5.31
N SER A 103 -42.90 -2.11 -6.49
CA SER A 103 -44.33 -1.95 -6.70
C SER A 103 -45.03 -3.19 -6.15
N GLU A 104 -45.51 -3.13 -4.92
CA GLU A 104 -46.37 -4.12 -4.29
C GLU A 104 -47.74 -4.05 -4.98
N GLY A 105 -47.89 -4.75 -6.10
CA GLY A 105 -49.15 -4.78 -6.85
C GLY A 105 -49.10 -5.23 -8.32
N ALA A 106 -48.09 -5.96 -8.77
CA ALA A 106 -48.08 -6.53 -10.13
C ALA A 106 -47.94 -8.05 -10.09
N ALA A 107 -48.91 -8.74 -10.68
CA ALA A 107 -49.06 -10.18 -10.73
C ALA A 107 -47.80 -10.91 -11.25
N GLU A 108 -47.63 -12.15 -10.80
CA GLU A 108 -46.57 -13.10 -11.18
C GLU A 108 -46.22 -13.02 -12.67
N SER A 109 -45.06 -12.43 -12.95
CA SER A 109 -44.41 -12.46 -14.27
C SER A 109 -43.40 -13.61 -14.27
N PRO A 110 -43.32 -14.43 -15.33
CA PRO A 110 -42.55 -15.67 -15.32
C PRO A 110 -41.04 -15.39 -15.35
N SER A 111 -40.33 -16.11 -14.48
CA SER A 111 -38.90 -16.45 -14.56
C SER A 111 -37.96 -15.30 -14.99
N ALA A 112 -37.51 -14.53 -14.00
CA ALA A 112 -36.33 -13.67 -14.11
C ALA A 112 -35.08 -14.53 -14.36
N ALA A 113 -34.87 -14.93 -15.61
CA ALA A 113 -33.62 -15.51 -16.08
C ALA A 113 -32.49 -14.52 -15.77
N ALA A 114 -31.41 -15.03 -15.19
CA ALA A 114 -30.26 -14.28 -14.70
C ALA A 114 -29.89 -13.11 -15.62
N VAL A 115 -30.04 -11.88 -15.11
CA VAL A 115 -29.44 -10.69 -15.72
C VAL A 115 -27.95 -10.99 -15.93
N PRO A 116 -27.44 -10.99 -17.17
CA PRO A 116 -26.03 -11.30 -17.43
C PRO A 116 -25.12 -10.44 -16.55
N LYS A 117 -24.13 -11.05 -15.88
CA LYS A 117 -23.15 -10.37 -15.01
C LYS A 117 -22.52 -9.13 -15.67
N PHE A 118 -22.45 -9.10 -17.00
CA PHE A 118 -22.00 -7.96 -17.81
C PHE A 118 -22.81 -6.67 -17.56
N LEU A 119 -24.13 -6.75 -17.42
CA LEU A 119 -24.99 -5.59 -17.12
C LEU A 119 -24.73 -5.02 -15.72
N ALA A 120 -24.30 -5.87 -14.77
CA ALA A 120 -23.95 -5.47 -13.41
C ALA A 120 -22.50 -4.97 -13.27
N SER A 121 -21.61 -5.34 -14.21
CA SER A 121 -20.19 -4.99 -14.18
C SER A 121 -19.81 -3.78 -15.06
N GLN A 122 -20.78 -3.12 -15.68
CA GLN A 122 -20.57 -1.80 -16.28
C GLN A 122 -20.91 -0.74 -15.22
N PRO A 123 -19.94 -0.24 -14.43
CA PRO A 123 -20.15 0.98 -13.69
C PRO A 123 -20.21 2.13 -14.70
N MET A 124 -21.34 2.32 -15.38
CA MET A 124 -21.66 3.61 -15.98
C MET A 124 -22.07 4.55 -14.86
N ALA A 125 -21.10 4.89 -14.00
CA ALA A 125 -21.12 6.17 -13.34
C ALA A 125 -21.37 7.20 -14.44
N LEU A 126 -22.40 8.05 -14.26
CA LEU A 126 -22.76 9.16 -15.17
C LEU A 126 -21.53 9.60 -15.95
N ARG A 127 -21.46 9.23 -17.25
CA ARG A 127 -20.32 9.54 -18.10
C ARG A 127 -20.06 11.04 -17.93
N LYS A 128 -18.79 11.43 -17.77
CA LYS A 128 -18.45 12.84 -17.55
C LYS A 128 -19.09 13.68 -18.67
N GLY A 129 -20.02 14.56 -18.31
CA GLY A 129 -20.79 15.36 -19.28
C GLY A 129 -22.14 14.77 -19.73
N ALA A 130 -22.63 13.69 -19.11
CA ALA A 130 -24.01 13.23 -19.29
C ALA A 130 -24.97 14.12 -18.49
N GLU A 131 -25.98 14.68 -19.17
CA GLU A 131 -27.07 15.45 -18.57
C GLU A 131 -28.15 14.50 -18.02
N SER A 132 -28.47 13.45 -18.77
CA SER A 132 -29.37 12.39 -18.33
C SER A 132 -29.03 11.05 -18.97
N SER A 133 -29.33 9.96 -18.27
CA SER A 133 -29.24 8.60 -18.81
C SER A 133 -30.48 7.81 -18.43
N VAL A 134 -31.07 7.11 -19.40
CA VAL A 134 -32.25 6.26 -19.23
C VAL A 134 -31.88 4.85 -19.69
N PHE A 135 -32.11 3.89 -18.80
CA PHE A 135 -32.00 2.46 -19.10
C PHE A 135 -33.38 1.85 -19.25
N GLU A 136 -33.60 1.14 -20.35
CA GLU A 136 -34.82 0.38 -20.60
C GLU A 136 -34.45 -1.09 -20.88
N MET A 137 -35.23 -2.00 -20.30
CA MET A 137 -35.12 -3.43 -20.56
C MET A 137 -36.45 -3.91 -21.14
N TRP A 138 -36.38 -4.61 -22.27
CA TRP A 138 -37.54 -5.03 -23.04
C TRP A 138 -37.76 -6.54 -22.91
N SER A 139 -39.00 -6.98 -23.14
CA SER A 139 -39.40 -8.39 -23.01
C SER A 139 -38.73 -9.32 -24.02
N ASP A 140 -38.26 -8.77 -25.15
CA ASP A 140 -37.51 -9.49 -26.19
C ASP A 140 -36.02 -9.65 -25.87
N ARG A 141 -35.60 -9.32 -24.65
CA ARG A 141 -34.21 -9.34 -24.17
C ARG A 141 -33.32 -8.28 -24.83
N VAL A 142 -33.90 -7.27 -25.48
CA VAL A 142 -33.17 -6.07 -25.87
C VAL A 142 -33.06 -5.16 -24.66
N THR A 143 -31.86 -4.60 -24.47
CA THR A 143 -31.63 -3.54 -23.49
C THR A 143 -31.19 -2.30 -24.23
N THR A 144 -31.74 -1.14 -23.85
CA THR A 144 -31.38 0.14 -24.46
C THR A 144 -30.93 1.13 -23.39
N TRP A 145 -29.83 1.80 -23.67
CA TRP A 145 -29.28 2.90 -22.90
C TRP A 145 -29.34 4.16 -23.75
N ARG A 146 -30.14 5.13 -23.33
CA ARG A 146 -30.18 6.46 -23.93
C ARG A 146 -29.46 7.42 -23.01
N THR A 147 -28.39 8.05 -23.50
CA THR A 147 -27.67 9.09 -22.76
C THR A 147 -27.74 10.40 -23.53
N VAL A 148 -28.21 11.46 -22.89
CA VAL A 148 -28.17 12.83 -23.41
C VAL A 148 -26.99 13.53 -22.76
N PHE A 149 -26.09 14.04 -23.57
CA PHE A 149 -24.92 14.78 -23.11
C PHE A 149 -25.18 16.28 -23.06
N VAL A 150 -24.39 16.98 -22.23
CA VAL A 150 -24.42 18.43 -22.13
C VAL A 150 -24.11 19.06 -23.50
N ASP A 151 -23.16 18.49 -24.23
CA ASP A 151 -22.70 18.93 -25.55
C ASP A 151 -22.63 17.76 -26.54
N GLU A 152 -22.86 18.06 -27.82
CA GLU A 152 -22.73 17.14 -28.95
C GLU A 152 -21.29 16.63 -29.10
N ALA A 153 -20.28 17.48 -28.86
CA ALA A 153 -18.88 17.09 -28.95
C ALA A 153 -18.53 15.97 -27.96
N VAL A 154 -19.11 16.01 -26.75
CA VAL A 154 -18.90 14.97 -25.73
C VAL A 154 -19.58 13.66 -26.15
N ALA A 155 -20.75 13.73 -26.78
CA ALA A 155 -21.44 12.56 -27.32
C ALA A 155 -20.63 11.89 -28.44
N GLU A 156 -20.02 12.69 -29.31
CA GLU A 156 -19.16 12.21 -30.41
C GLU A 156 -17.86 11.57 -29.89
N GLU A 157 -17.13 12.25 -29.00
CA GLU A 157 -15.91 11.70 -28.37
C GLU A 157 -16.21 10.36 -27.69
N THR A 158 -17.33 10.29 -26.99
CA THR A 158 -17.78 9.08 -26.31
C THR A 158 -18.10 7.94 -27.28
N LEU A 159 -18.72 8.25 -28.43
CA LEU A 159 -18.97 7.26 -29.48
C LEU A 159 -17.65 6.75 -30.06
N GLN A 160 -16.71 7.65 -30.40
CA GLN A 160 -15.39 7.30 -30.94
C GLN A 160 -14.59 6.43 -29.96
N GLU A 161 -14.61 6.75 -28.66
CA GLU A 161 -13.95 5.93 -27.64
C GLU A 161 -14.56 4.52 -27.59
N SER A 162 -15.89 4.41 -27.71
CA SER A 162 -16.57 3.11 -27.74
C SER A 162 -16.22 2.29 -28.98
N GLU A 163 -15.95 2.94 -30.11
CA GLU A 163 -15.47 2.32 -31.36
C GLU A 163 -14.00 1.89 -31.26
N LEU A 164 -13.13 2.68 -30.61
CA LEU A 164 -11.71 2.34 -30.44
C LEU A 164 -11.49 1.18 -29.48
N ARG A 165 -12.26 1.10 -28.38
CA ARG A 165 -12.32 -0.08 -27.50
C ARG A 165 -13.07 -1.26 -28.17
N GLY A 166 -13.59 -0.99 -29.36
CA GLY A 166 -14.69 -1.59 -30.08
C GLY A 166 -14.41 -2.76 -31.01
N GLY A 167 -13.19 -3.30 -31.13
CA GLY A 167 -12.94 -4.35 -32.14
C GLY A 167 -13.42 -3.94 -33.54
N ALA A 168 -13.70 -4.90 -34.43
CA ALA A 168 -14.31 -4.57 -35.71
C ALA A 168 -15.79 -4.21 -35.55
N SER A 169 -16.18 -3.00 -35.96
CA SER A 169 -17.56 -2.57 -36.10
C SER A 169 -17.97 -2.55 -37.58
N LYS A 170 -19.26 -2.73 -37.85
CA LYS A 170 -19.82 -2.55 -39.20
C LYS A 170 -20.95 -1.51 -39.16
N PRO A 171 -21.05 -0.62 -40.16
CA PRO A 171 -22.15 0.31 -40.24
C PRO A 171 -23.45 -0.46 -40.43
N ALA A 172 -24.49 -0.10 -39.68
CA ALA A 172 -25.81 -0.70 -39.80
C ALA A 172 -26.89 0.33 -39.50
N ARG A 173 -28.01 0.18 -40.21
CA ARG A 173 -29.19 1.00 -40.02
C ARG A 173 -30.26 0.18 -39.31
N LEU A 174 -30.63 0.60 -38.10
CA LEU A 174 -31.71 -0.02 -37.33
C LEU A 174 -32.87 0.98 -37.24
N GLY A 175 -33.96 0.65 -37.91
CA GLY A 175 -35.07 1.58 -38.09
C GLY A 175 -34.67 2.82 -38.90
N HIS A 176 -35.04 3.99 -38.43
CA HIS A 176 -34.67 5.28 -39.04
C HIS A 176 -33.24 5.76 -38.68
N ARG A 177 -32.55 5.12 -37.74
CA ARG A 177 -31.25 5.58 -37.22
C ARG A 177 -30.07 4.84 -37.84
N GLU A 178 -29.02 5.60 -38.15
CA GLU A 178 -27.72 5.06 -38.55
C GLU A 178 -26.83 4.85 -37.33
N GLY A 179 -26.04 3.78 -37.35
CA GLY A 179 -25.14 3.46 -36.26
C GLY A 179 -24.17 2.35 -36.63
N TRP A 180 -23.52 1.80 -35.62
CA TRP A 180 -22.49 0.79 -35.77
C TRP A 180 -22.81 -0.41 -34.92
N ILE A 181 -22.77 -1.59 -35.54
CA ILE A 181 -22.94 -2.87 -34.86
C ILE A 181 -21.56 -3.46 -34.56
N ARG A 182 -21.40 -3.94 -33.33
CA ARG A 182 -20.27 -4.73 -32.88
C ARG A 182 -20.77 -6.04 -32.27
N GLU A 183 -20.10 -7.13 -32.64
CA GLU A 183 -20.27 -8.42 -31.98
C GLU A 183 -19.27 -8.57 -30.82
N MET A 184 -19.78 -8.74 -29.61
CA MET A 184 -18.99 -9.04 -28.41
C MET A 184 -18.78 -10.56 -28.31
N ARG A 185 -17.79 -11.07 -29.06
CA ARG A 185 -17.49 -12.51 -29.16
C ARG A 185 -17.34 -13.24 -27.81
N ALA A 186 -16.83 -12.55 -26.79
CA ALA A 186 -16.65 -13.13 -25.46
C ALA A 186 -17.97 -13.48 -24.76
N GLU A 187 -19.07 -12.82 -25.14
CA GLU A 187 -20.35 -12.88 -24.43
C GLU A 187 -21.51 -13.33 -25.31
N GLY A 188 -21.29 -13.48 -26.62
CA GLY A 188 -22.34 -13.83 -27.57
C GLY A 188 -23.44 -12.76 -27.63
N LEU A 189 -23.06 -11.49 -27.50
CA LEU A 189 -23.97 -10.35 -27.54
C LEU A 189 -23.62 -9.44 -28.72
N THR A 190 -24.64 -8.80 -29.28
CA THR A 190 -24.52 -7.76 -30.29
C THR A 190 -24.86 -6.42 -29.68
N VAL A 191 -23.95 -5.45 -29.83
CA VAL A 191 -24.13 -4.08 -29.37
C VAL A 191 -24.23 -3.16 -30.58
N TRP A 192 -25.27 -2.34 -30.61
CA TRP A 192 -25.44 -1.28 -31.59
C TRP A 192 -25.36 0.08 -30.91
N ASN A 193 -24.55 0.98 -31.44
CA ASN A 193 -24.47 2.36 -30.99
C ASN A 193 -24.92 3.30 -32.11
N SER A 194 -25.75 4.27 -31.78
CA SER A 194 -26.21 5.32 -32.70
C SER A 194 -26.21 6.66 -31.98
N ARG A 195 -25.87 7.72 -32.72
CA ARG A 195 -25.84 9.09 -32.21
C ARG A 195 -26.78 9.96 -33.03
N GLU A 196 -27.52 10.81 -32.34
CA GLU A 196 -28.37 11.84 -32.92
C GLU A 196 -28.19 13.15 -32.13
N GLY A 197 -27.33 14.04 -32.63
CA GLY A 197 -26.91 15.25 -31.91
C GLY A 197 -26.25 14.90 -30.57
N ARG A 198 -26.85 15.37 -29.46
CA ARG A 198 -26.41 15.13 -28.09
C ARG A 198 -26.86 13.77 -27.51
N GLU A 199 -27.71 13.04 -28.21
CA GLU A 199 -28.21 11.75 -27.76
C GLU A 199 -27.33 10.61 -28.29
N LEU A 200 -26.85 9.76 -27.38
CA LEU A 200 -26.24 8.47 -27.70
C LEU A 200 -27.21 7.36 -27.27
N LEU A 201 -27.61 6.53 -28.23
CA LEU A 201 -28.41 5.33 -28.00
C LEU A 201 -27.52 4.11 -28.18
N GLN A 202 -27.37 3.34 -27.11
CA GLN A 202 -26.71 2.05 -27.12
C GLN A 202 -27.76 0.96 -26.91
N ALA A 203 -27.85 0.00 -27.83
CA ALA A 203 -28.73 -1.15 -27.71
C ALA A 203 -27.90 -2.44 -27.64
N THR A 204 -28.30 -3.39 -26.80
CA THR A 204 -27.64 -4.70 -26.68
C THR A 204 -28.68 -5.80 -26.76
N ALA A 205 -28.41 -6.82 -27.58
CA ALA A 205 -29.25 -8.01 -27.73
C ALA A 205 -28.39 -9.26 -27.94
N PRO A 206 -28.99 -10.47 -27.89
CA PRO A 206 -28.28 -11.71 -28.19
C PRO A 206 -27.70 -11.79 -29.61
N ASP A 207 -28.39 -11.21 -30.59
CA ASP A 207 -27.98 -11.23 -31.99
C ASP A 207 -28.49 -10.00 -32.75
N GLU A 208 -27.95 -9.79 -33.95
CA GLU A 208 -28.33 -8.66 -34.82
C GLU A 208 -29.78 -8.74 -35.32
N ALA A 209 -30.31 -9.95 -35.54
CA ALA A 209 -31.68 -10.12 -36.02
C ALA A 209 -32.70 -9.67 -34.96
N THR A 210 -32.42 -9.93 -33.68
CA THR A 210 -33.22 -9.48 -32.54
C THR A 210 -33.22 -7.95 -32.46
N LEU A 211 -32.07 -7.30 -32.65
CA LEU A 211 -31.99 -5.83 -32.73
C LEU A 211 -32.81 -5.28 -33.90
N GLN A 212 -32.68 -5.86 -35.10
CA GLN A 212 -33.44 -5.44 -36.28
C GLN A 212 -34.94 -5.57 -36.06
N GLN A 213 -35.39 -6.70 -35.51
CA GLN A 213 -36.81 -6.93 -35.20
C GLN A 213 -37.33 -5.93 -34.17
N HIS A 214 -36.57 -5.67 -33.10
CA HIS A 214 -36.92 -4.73 -32.05
C HIS A 214 -37.15 -3.32 -32.60
N PHE A 215 -36.18 -2.80 -33.37
CA PHE A 215 -36.29 -1.45 -33.93
C PHE A 215 -37.33 -1.36 -35.05
N ALA A 216 -37.52 -2.41 -35.86
CA ALA A 216 -38.59 -2.46 -36.86
C ALA A 216 -39.98 -2.43 -36.20
N ALA A 217 -40.17 -3.17 -35.10
CA ALA A 217 -41.42 -3.15 -34.33
C ALA A 217 -41.67 -1.78 -33.67
N ARG A 218 -40.61 -1.14 -33.14
CA ARG A 218 -40.67 0.19 -32.52
C ARG A 218 -41.03 1.28 -33.52
N ASP A 219 -40.51 1.22 -34.74
CA ASP A 219 -40.83 2.19 -35.81
C ASP A 219 -42.25 1.96 -36.37
N ALA A 220 -42.71 0.70 -36.45
CA ALA A 220 -44.05 0.36 -36.90
C ALA A 220 -45.13 0.74 -35.86
N ALA A 221 -44.83 0.59 -34.58
CA ALA A 221 -45.65 1.11 -33.50
C ALA A 221 -45.49 2.63 -33.42
N LYS A 222 -46.29 3.37 -34.22
CA LYS A 222 -46.40 4.82 -34.13
C LYS A 222 -46.44 5.19 -32.63
N PRO A 223 -45.46 5.96 -32.11
CA PRO A 223 -45.31 6.12 -30.67
C PRO A 223 -46.60 6.71 -30.13
N ALA A 224 -47.40 5.90 -29.42
CA ALA A 224 -48.38 6.46 -28.52
C ALA A 224 -47.58 7.37 -27.59
N PRO A 225 -48.01 8.61 -27.31
CA PRO A 225 -47.34 9.46 -26.34
C PRO A 225 -47.45 8.77 -24.98
N VAL A 226 -46.49 7.89 -24.69
CA VAL A 226 -46.24 7.38 -23.36
C VAL A 226 -45.83 8.63 -22.61
N ALA A 227 -46.72 9.10 -21.74
CA ALA A 227 -46.42 10.18 -20.82
C ALA A 227 -45.05 9.86 -20.25
N ALA A 228 -44.04 10.69 -20.56
CA ALA A 228 -42.69 10.49 -20.10
C ALA A 228 -42.80 10.12 -18.63
N PRO A 229 -42.30 8.94 -18.19
CA PRO A 229 -42.34 8.61 -16.79
C PRO A 229 -41.73 9.82 -16.12
N LYS A 230 -42.54 10.54 -15.31
CA LYS A 230 -42.11 11.76 -14.62
C LYS A 230 -40.76 11.37 -14.06
N SER A 231 -39.69 11.97 -14.58
CA SER A 231 -38.34 11.68 -14.13
C SER A 231 -38.43 11.85 -12.63
N SER A 232 -38.41 10.72 -11.90
CA SER A 232 -38.48 10.72 -10.46
C SER A 232 -37.36 11.64 -10.05
N GLY A 233 -37.75 12.83 -9.55
CA GLY A 233 -36.97 14.05 -9.66
C GLY A 233 -35.52 13.72 -9.36
N LEU A 234 -34.63 14.09 -10.29
CA LEU A 234 -33.18 13.91 -10.18
C LEU A 234 -32.84 14.09 -8.71
N VAL A 235 -32.57 12.99 -8.00
CA VAL A 235 -32.27 13.04 -6.58
C VAL A 235 -31.00 13.84 -6.55
N THR A 236 -31.15 15.13 -6.24
CA THR A 236 -30.04 16.06 -6.10
C THR A 236 -29.12 15.36 -5.12
N ALA A 237 -27.89 15.10 -5.57
CA ALA A 237 -26.92 14.34 -4.79
C ALA A 237 -26.98 14.88 -3.35
N PRO A 238 -27.20 14.02 -2.35
CA PRO A 238 -27.45 14.46 -0.99
C PRO A 238 -26.36 15.47 -0.62
N GLY A 239 -26.79 16.71 -0.34
CA GLY A 239 -25.88 17.84 -0.15
C GLY A 239 -24.77 17.46 0.81
N ASP A 240 -23.54 17.83 0.46
CA ASP A 240 -22.27 17.48 1.13
C ASP A 240 -22.45 17.18 2.62
N PRO A 241 -22.71 15.91 2.99
CA PRO A 241 -23.19 15.55 4.32
C PRO A 241 -22.12 15.76 5.40
N LEU A 242 -20.87 16.00 4.98
CA LEU A 242 -19.73 16.25 5.83
C LEU A 242 -19.30 17.72 5.84
N GLY A 243 -19.96 18.57 5.03
CA GLY A 243 -19.46 19.92 4.74
C GLY A 243 -17.99 19.90 4.31
N LEU A 244 -17.56 18.83 3.64
CA LEU A 244 -16.20 18.63 3.20
C LEU A 244 -15.75 19.82 2.35
N GLU A 245 -16.57 20.32 1.43
CA GLU A 245 -16.24 21.49 0.61
C GLU A 245 -16.02 22.75 1.46
N ARG A 246 -16.77 22.92 2.54
CA ARG A 246 -16.64 24.10 3.43
C ARG A 246 -15.49 23.97 4.42
N HIS A 247 -15.13 22.74 4.80
CA HIS A 247 -14.21 22.47 5.90
C HIS A 247 -12.93 21.75 5.49
N TRP A 248 -12.72 21.45 4.20
CA TRP A 248 -11.53 20.75 3.72
C TRP A 248 -10.21 21.40 4.15
N PRO A 249 -10.05 22.74 4.26
CA PRO A 249 -8.78 23.31 4.69
C PRO A 249 -8.47 22.97 6.15
N ARG A 250 -9.50 22.88 7.02
CA ARG A 250 -9.33 22.49 8.43
C ARG A 250 -8.99 21.00 8.54
N TRP A 251 -9.63 20.16 7.73
CA TRP A 251 -9.30 18.73 7.63
C TRP A 251 -7.88 18.51 7.15
N LEU A 252 -7.47 19.21 6.08
CA LEU A 252 -6.11 19.13 5.56
C LEU A 252 -5.09 19.59 6.61
N ALA A 253 -5.34 20.72 7.28
CA ALA A 253 -4.47 21.20 8.35
C ALA A 253 -4.37 20.18 9.50
N GLY A 254 -5.49 19.56 9.90
CA GLY A 254 -5.52 18.49 10.89
C GLY A 254 -4.72 17.26 10.46
N MET A 255 -4.87 16.82 9.20
CA MET A 255 -4.12 15.70 8.65
C MET A 255 -2.62 15.99 8.57
N VAL A 256 -2.22 17.19 8.16
CA VAL A 256 -0.81 17.61 8.10
C VAL A 256 -0.21 17.63 9.51
N LEU A 257 -0.90 18.24 10.47
CA LEU A 257 -0.44 18.30 11.87
C LEU A 257 -0.32 16.89 12.47
N TYR A 258 -1.32 16.04 12.27
CA TYR A 258 -1.32 14.65 12.72
C TYR A 258 -0.16 13.86 12.10
N THR A 259 0.04 13.98 10.79
CA THR A 259 1.16 13.35 10.08
C THR A 259 2.50 13.82 10.64
N LEU A 260 2.66 15.12 10.93
CA LEU A 260 3.88 15.66 11.52
C LEU A 260 4.13 15.08 12.92
N VAL A 261 3.11 14.98 13.77
CA VAL A 261 3.20 14.35 15.09
C VAL A 261 3.62 12.88 14.98
N ILE A 262 3.02 12.14 14.04
CA ILE A 262 3.39 10.73 13.79
C ILE A 262 4.84 10.62 13.38
N VAL A 263 5.29 11.46 12.43
CA VAL A 263 6.68 11.42 11.94
C VAL A 263 7.65 11.71 13.09
N LEU A 264 7.38 12.73 13.91
CA LEU A 264 8.20 13.04 15.08
C LEU A 264 8.22 11.88 16.10
N PHE A 265 7.06 11.30 16.39
CA PHE A 265 6.93 10.14 17.27
C PHE A 265 7.72 8.96 16.74
N PHE A 266 7.61 8.67 15.43
CA PHE A 266 8.31 7.56 14.78
C PHE A 266 9.83 7.72 14.90
N PHE A 267 10.38 8.89 14.57
CA PHE A 267 11.82 9.16 14.71
C PHE A 267 12.30 8.93 16.14
N ARG A 268 11.55 9.43 17.13
CA ARG A 268 11.89 9.29 18.55
C ARG A 268 11.78 7.84 19.02
N ALA A 269 10.68 7.16 18.70
CA ALA A 269 10.40 5.79 19.10
C ALA A 269 11.40 4.80 18.47
N SER A 270 11.74 4.97 17.18
CA SER A 270 12.76 4.14 16.53
C SER A 270 14.12 4.29 17.20
N SER A 271 14.52 5.52 17.57
CA SER A 271 15.81 5.74 18.23
C SER A 271 15.87 5.08 19.62
N ILE A 272 14.79 5.19 20.41
CA ILE A 272 14.67 4.53 21.71
C ILE A 272 14.78 3.00 21.55
N ALA A 273 14.08 2.43 20.56
CA ALA A 273 14.10 1.00 20.30
C ALA A 273 15.51 0.46 20.00
N THR A 274 16.41 1.31 19.49
CA THR A 274 17.80 0.96 19.18
C THR A 274 18.83 1.48 20.19
N THR A 275 18.40 1.89 21.38
CA THR A 275 19.30 2.42 22.42
C THR A 275 19.84 1.29 23.29
N TYR A 276 21.16 1.19 23.44
CA TYR A 276 21.83 0.25 24.34
C TYR A 276 22.61 1.06 25.38
N GLY A 277 22.22 0.90 26.65
CA GLY A 277 22.91 1.54 27.76
C GLY A 277 24.31 0.97 27.98
N PRO A 278 25.12 1.67 28.80
CA PRO A 278 26.45 1.19 29.15
C PRO A 278 26.41 -0.13 29.91
N ASP A 279 27.50 -0.88 29.83
CA ASP A 279 27.64 -2.12 30.60
C ASP A 279 27.60 -1.84 32.11
N ALA A 280 26.94 -2.73 32.85
CA ALA A 280 26.72 -2.55 34.28
C ALA A 280 28.05 -2.48 35.05
N GLY A 281 28.22 -1.41 35.84
CA GLY A 281 29.42 -1.20 36.67
C GLY A 281 30.63 -0.64 35.94
N VAL A 282 30.52 -0.32 34.65
CA VAL A 282 31.61 0.31 33.89
C VAL A 282 31.59 1.82 34.11
N ALA A 283 32.71 2.38 34.59
CA ALA A 283 32.89 3.82 34.69
C ALA A 283 33.03 4.46 33.31
N THR A 284 32.35 5.58 33.11
CA THR A 284 32.36 6.30 31.83
C THR A 284 33.74 6.88 31.53
N ARG A 285 34.26 6.55 30.33
CA ARG A 285 35.56 7.03 29.85
C ARG A 285 35.40 8.35 29.08
N PRO A 286 36.43 9.22 29.03
CA PRO A 286 36.41 10.39 28.16
C PRO A 286 36.29 10.03 26.66
N ALA A 287 35.62 10.86 25.84
CA ALA A 287 35.43 10.63 24.40
C ALA A 287 36.74 10.39 23.66
N ALA A 288 37.83 11.06 24.05
CA ALA A 288 39.13 10.89 23.42
C ALA A 288 39.63 9.44 23.55
N LEU A 289 39.44 8.80 24.70
CA LEU A 289 39.80 7.40 24.91
C LEU A 289 38.87 6.47 24.14
N LEU A 290 37.56 6.71 24.15
CA LEU A 290 36.60 5.94 23.35
C LEU A 290 36.95 6.01 21.85
N LYS A 291 37.22 7.20 21.32
CA LYS A 291 37.63 7.41 19.93
C LYS A 291 38.91 6.62 19.60
N ALA A 292 39.90 6.65 20.49
CA ALA A 292 41.13 5.88 20.31
C ALA A 292 40.86 4.35 20.30
N GLN A 293 39.95 3.87 21.16
CA GLN A 293 39.54 2.46 21.19
C GLN A 293 38.79 2.05 19.91
N LEU A 294 37.88 2.89 19.43
CA LEU A 294 37.19 2.65 18.15
C LEU A 294 38.19 2.58 16.98
N LEU A 295 39.18 3.48 16.93
CA LEU A 295 40.22 3.45 15.90
C LEU A 295 41.13 2.21 16.02
N ALA A 296 41.33 1.68 17.23
CA ALA A 296 42.11 0.47 17.45
C ALA A 296 41.44 -0.79 16.86
N LEU A 297 40.13 -0.78 16.61
CA LEU A 297 39.42 -1.88 15.94
C LEU A 297 39.95 -2.17 14.54
N ASN A 298 40.60 -1.21 13.88
CA ASN A 298 41.28 -1.43 12.59
C ASN A 298 42.39 -2.49 12.66
N ARG A 299 42.95 -2.76 13.85
CA ARG A 299 44.00 -3.76 14.04
C ARG A 299 43.42 -5.16 14.24
N ALA A 300 42.13 -5.28 14.52
CA ALA A 300 41.46 -6.56 14.63
C ALA A 300 41.17 -7.11 13.23
N ASP A 301 41.05 -8.42 13.13
CA ASP A 301 40.64 -9.09 11.89
C ASP A 301 39.12 -9.00 11.71
N LEU A 302 38.64 -7.77 11.59
CA LEU A 302 37.22 -7.43 11.41
C LEU A 302 36.99 -6.84 10.02
N PRO A 303 35.80 -7.03 9.43
CA PRO A 303 35.44 -6.47 8.13
C PRO A 303 35.11 -4.97 8.21
N ILE A 304 35.75 -4.20 9.09
CA ILE A 304 35.47 -2.78 9.31
C ILE A 304 36.75 -1.94 9.17
N LYS A 305 36.56 -0.73 8.64
CA LYS A 305 37.57 0.32 8.56
C LYS A 305 37.04 1.56 9.27
N VAL A 306 37.61 1.85 10.41
CA VAL A 306 37.29 3.01 11.25
C VAL A 306 38.24 4.16 10.90
N SER A 307 37.70 5.31 10.55
CA SER A 307 38.49 6.50 10.20
C SER A 307 38.00 7.73 10.96
N PRO A 308 38.88 8.68 11.30
CA PRO A 308 38.45 9.95 11.86
C PRO A 308 37.65 10.73 10.80
N ALA A 309 36.55 11.34 11.22
CA ALA A 309 35.80 12.27 10.37
C ALA A 309 36.44 13.67 10.40
N GLU A 310 35.94 14.59 9.58
CA GLU A 310 36.32 16.01 9.59
C GLU A 310 36.07 16.67 10.96
N ARG A 311 35.00 16.25 11.65
CA ARG A 311 34.66 16.79 12.97
C ARG A 311 35.38 15.99 14.07
N PRO A 312 35.89 16.66 15.12
CA PRO A 312 36.64 15.99 16.18
C PRO A 312 35.79 15.01 16.99
N ASP A 313 34.49 15.28 17.12
CA ASP A 313 33.49 14.46 17.81
C ASP A 313 32.92 13.33 16.93
N GLU A 314 33.42 13.13 15.71
CA GLU A 314 32.89 12.16 14.77
C GLU A 314 33.92 11.11 14.31
N VAL A 315 33.40 9.92 14.05
CA VAL A 315 34.11 8.75 13.54
C VAL A 315 33.29 8.12 12.42
N LEU A 316 33.94 7.80 11.30
CA LEU A 316 33.33 7.07 10.19
C LEU A 316 33.75 5.61 10.26
N VAL A 317 32.81 4.71 10.07
CA VAL A 317 33.08 3.27 9.92
C VAL A 317 32.58 2.85 8.56
N ASP A 318 33.51 2.43 7.72
CA ASP A 318 33.25 1.83 6.43
C ASP A 318 33.46 0.33 6.49
N TRP A 319 32.85 -0.40 5.57
CA TRP A 319 33.26 -1.78 5.32
C TRP A 319 34.63 -1.77 4.64
N ARG A 320 35.56 -2.57 5.17
CA ARG A 320 36.93 -2.75 4.67
C ARG A 320 36.97 -3.50 3.33
N PHE A 321 36.65 -2.81 2.23
CA PHE A 321 36.77 -3.35 0.86
C PHE A 321 38.17 -3.22 0.25
N ASP A 322 39.07 -2.47 0.88
CA ASP A 322 40.40 -2.13 0.36
C ASP A 322 41.45 -3.23 0.58
N ASP A 323 41.12 -4.26 1.35
CA ASP A 323 41.96 -5.41 1.59
C ASP A 323 41.61 -6.54 0.60
N ALA A 324 42.62 -7.08 -0.08
CA ALA A 324 42.48 -8.08 -1.14
C ALA A 324 41.67 -9.30 -0.69
N THR A 325 41.78 -9.68 0.58
CA THR A 325 41.00 -10.78 1.17
C THR A 325 39.49 -10.52 1.10
N TRP A 326 39.06 -9.27 1.28
CA TRP A 326 37.66 -8.87 1.26
C TRP A 326 37.20 -8.42 -0.14
N LEU A 327 38.09 -7.84 -0.95
CA LEU A 327 37.80 -7.46 -2.34
C LEU A 327 37.57 -8.69 -3.22
N ASP A 328 38.38 -9.74 -3.09
CA ASP A 328 38.19 -10.99 -3.83
C ASP A 328 36.88 -11.67 -3.41
N LEU A 329 36.54 -11.60 -2.12
CA LEU A 329 35.25 -12.09 -1.62
C LEU A 329 34.08 -11.28 -2.20
N ALA A 330 34.21 -9.95 -2.29
CA ALA A 330 33.19 -9.07 -2.84
C ALA A 330 33.00 -9.26 -4.36
N ARG A 331 34.10 -9.40 -5.11
CA ARG A 331 34.10 -9.59 -6.57
C ARG A 331 33.54 -10.95 -6.98
N VAL A 332 33.92 -12.02 -6.29
CA VAL A 332 33.45 -13.38 -6.61
C VAL A 332 31.94 -13.54 -6.34
N ARG A 333 31.32 -12.65 -5.56
CA ARG A 333 29.97 -12.82 -5.02
C ARG A 333 29.02 -11.67 -5.32
N HIS A 334 29.33 -10.83 -6.30
CA HIS A 334 28.47 -9.72 -6.73
C HIS A 334 27.95 -8.84 -5.57
N VAL A 335 28.81 -8.55 -4.58
CA VAL A 335 28.40 -7.70 -3.45
C VAL A 335 28.03 -6.34 -4.00
N ASN A 336 26.73 -6.12 -4.11
CA ASN A 336 26.13 -4.93 -4.67
C ASN A 336 25.81 -3.90 -3.59
N ARG A 337 26.25 -4.07 -2.34
CA ARG A 337 25.89 -3.18 -1.24
C ARG A 337 27.08 -2.71 -0.43
N VAL A 338 27.08 -1.42 -0.10
CA VAL A 338 28.08 -0.75 0.74
C VAL A 338 27.39 -0.17 1.95
N PHE A 339 27.98 -0.36 3.13
CA PHE A 339 27.50 0.17 4.40
C PHE A 339 28.53 1.13 5.00
N ARG A 340 28.03 2.24 5.53
CA ARG A 340 28.79 3.27 6.25
C ARG A 340 28.04 3.67 7.51
N TYR A 341 28.72 3.64 8.64
CA TYR A 341 28.23 4.22 9.90
C TYR A 341 28.95 5.54 10.19
N ARG A 342 28.17 6.55 10.58
CA ARG A 342 28.69 7.81 11.12
C ARG A 342 28.36 7.87 12.60
N LEU A 343 29.39 7.77 13.43
CA LEU A 343 29.29 7.79 14.88
C LEU A 343 29.61 9.21 15.34
N ARG A 344 28.69 9.83 16.08
CA ARG A 344 28.91 11.13 16.73
C ARG A 344 28.92 10.94 18.24
N LEU A 345 30.03 11.30 18.87
CA LEU A 345 30.28 11.15 20.29
C LEU A 345 29.82 12.43 21.00
N ASP A 346 28.81 12.31 21.85
CA ASP A 346 28.33 13.40 22.70
C ASP A 346 28.83 13.21 24.13
N GLU A 347 29.83 14.01 24.52
CA GLU A 347 30.46 13.93 25.85
C GLU A 347 29.51 14.35 26.97
N SER A 348 28.59 15.30 26.76
CA SER A 348 27.73 15.77 27.86
C SER A 348 26.74 14.71 28.32
N ASP A 349 26.24 13.92 27.37
CA ASP A 349 25.25 12.87 27.61
C ASP A 349 25.88 11.46 27.60
N HIS A 350 27.21 11.38 27.42
CA HIS A 350 27.97 10.14 27.20
C HIS A 350 27.26 9.17 26.23
N THR A 351 26.80 9.72 25.12
CA THR A 351 25.98 9.01 24.13
C THR A 351 26.64 9.06 22.76
N VAL A 352 26.77 7.89 22.12
CA VAL A 352 27.21 7.77 20.73
C VAL A 352 25.98 7.65 19.85
N ARG A 353 25.71 8.70 19.07
CA ARG A 353 24.63 8.71 18.08
C ARG A 353 25.14 8.16 16.76
N VAL A 354 24.51 7.08 16.29
CA VAL A 354 24.96 6.31 15.13
C VAL A 354 23.99 6.47 13.99
N LEU A 355 24.45 7.06 12.89
CA LEU A 355 23.70 7.21 11.66
C LEU A 355 24.21 6.20 10.64
N GLU A 356 23.32 5.38 10.10
CA GLU A 356 23.63 4.35 9.10
C GLU A 356 23.27 4.84 7.70
N TYR A 357 24.20 4.59 6.77
CA TYR A 357 24.06 4.81 5.34
C TYR A 357 24.30 3.48 4.64
N SER A 358 23.38 3.10 3.76
CA SER A 358 23.55 1.96 2.87
C SER A 358 23.37 2.41 1.42
N ALA A 359 24.14 1.83 0.52
CA ALA A 359 24.02 2.07 -0.91
C ALA A 359 24.11 0.75 -1.65
N SER A 360 23.17 0.49 -2.54
CA SER A 360 23.16 -0.67 -3.43
C SER A 360 23.39 -0.30 -4.89
N PHE A 361 24.11 -1.14 -5.62
CA PHE A 361 24.52 -0.98 -7.02
C PHE A 361 24.25 -2.28 -7.77
N ASP A 362 23.12 -2.38 -8.46
CA ASP A 362 22.86 -3.51 -9.34
C ASP A 362 23.43 -3.24 -10.73
N VAL A 363 24.35 -4.10 -11.17
CA VAL A 363 24.91 -4.07 -12.53
C VAL A 363 24.42 -5.32 -13.24
N SER A 364 23.33 -5.19 -13.99
CA SER A 364 22.81 -6.31 -14.79
C SER A 364 23.10 -6.07 -16.26
N ALA A 365 23.64 -7.10 -16.92
CA ALA A 365 23.75 -7.14 -18.37
C ALA A 365 22.40 -7.59 -18.93
N GLY A 366 21.70 -6.67 -19.60
CA GLY A 366 20.51 -6.96 -20.37
C GLY A 366 20.82 -7.95 -21.49
N TRP A 367 19.85 -8.80 -21.82
CA TRP A 367 19.91 -9.76 -22.91
C TRP A 367 20.10 -9.10 -24.29
N ASP A 368 19.86 -7.79 -24.39
CA ASP A 368 20.09 -6.94 -25.54
C ASP A 368 21.50 -6.33 -25.60
N GLY A 369 22.40 -6.72 -24.68
CA GLY A 369 23.76 -6.19 -24.60
C GLY A 369 23.87 -4.83 -23.91
N THR A 370 22.77 -4.32 -23.31
CA THR A 370 22.81 -3.08 -22.53
C THR A 370 23.18 -3.37 -21.08
N ALA A 371 24.19 -2.68 -20.55
CA ALA A 371 24.47 -2.71 -19.11
C ALA A 371 23.53 -1.73 -18.41
N SER A 372 22.66 -2.22 -17.52
CA SER A 372 21.87 -1.35 -16.65
C SER A 372 22.56 -1.23 -15.29
N LEU A 373 22.74 0.02 -14.84
CA LEU A 373 23.26 0.35 -13.51
C LEU A 373 22.11 0.93 -12.69
N ASN A 374 21.64 0.21 -11.69
CA ASN A 374 20.67 0.71 -10.73
C ASN A 374 21.38 1.08 -9.43
N PHE A 375 21.29 2.36 -9.04
CA PHE A 375 21.86 2.87 -7.80
C PHE A 375 20.74 3.26 -6.84
N GLN A 376 20.75 2.69 -5.64
CA GLN A 376 19.80 3.03 -4.58
C GLN A 376 20.56 3.32 -3.29
N ALA A 377 20.46 4.55 -2.79
CA ALA A 377 21.01 4.94 -1.50
C ALA A 377 19.88 5.08 -0.47
N GLN A 378 20.08 4.52 0.71
CA GLN A 378 19.14 4.62 1.81
C GLN A 378 19.86 5.12 3.08
N ARG A 379 19.16 5.96 3.83
CA ARG A 379 19.55 6.40 5.17
C ARG A 379 18.46 5.96 6.13
N GLY A 380 18.81 5.26 7.20
CA GLY A 380 17.79 4.76 8.12
C GLY A 380 18.34 3.87 9.23
N ILE A 381 17.41 3.28 9.97
CA ILE A 381 17.71 2.26 10.98
C ILE A 381 17.37 0.92 10.35
N THR A 382 18.39 0.13 10.03
CA THR A 382 18.20 -1.25 9.59
C THR A 382 18.07 -2.12 10.84
N PHE A 383 16.83 -2.45 11.23
CA PHE A 383 16.59 -3.26 12.42
C PHE A 383 17.22 -4.65 12.28
N PHE A 384 16.93 -5.32 11.16
CA PHE A 384 17.50 -6.61 10.81
C PHE A 384 17.58 -6.69 9.29
N GLU A 385 18.77 -6.94 8.77
CA GLU A 385 18.94 -7.32 7.38
C GLU A 385 19.86 -8.52 7.32
N ARG A 386 19.31 -9.63 6.81
CA ARG A 386 20.03 -10.87 6.60
C ARG A 386 19.89 -11.23 5.14
N SER A 387 20.95 -11.05 4.37
CA SER A 387 21.03 -11.61 3.02
C SER A 387 21.88 -12.88 3.06
N SER A 388 21.28 -13.99 2.63
CA SER A 388 21.98 -15.25 2.42
C SER A 388 22.00 -15.54 0.94
N GLU A 389 23.18 -15.48 0.34
CA GLU A 389 23.36 -15.85 -1.06
C GLU A 389 24.15 -17.15 -1.12
N THR A 390 23.54 -18.17 -1.72
CA THR A 390 24.18 -19.47 -1.94
C THR A 390 24.59 -19.53 -3.40
N VAL A 391 25.87 -19.28 -3.67
CA VAL A 391 26.41 -19.35 -5.03
C VAL A 391 26.92 -20.77 -5.28
N PHE A 392 26.38 -21.41 -6.32
CA PHE A 392 26.94 -22.66 -6.86
C PHE A 392 28.05 -22.32 -7.85
N GLY A 393 29.30 -22.33 -7.40
CA GLY A 393 30.44 -22.12 -8.28
C GLY A 393 30.66 -23.33 -9.20
N LEU A 394 30.29 -23.23 -10.47
CA LEU A 394 30.78 -24.12 -11.53
C LEU A 394 32.22 -23.75 -11.87
N GLN A 395 33.19 -24.40 -11.24
CA GLN A 395 34.60 -24.27 -11.62
C GLN A 395 34.86 -25.02 -12.93
N LEU A 396 34.75 -24.32 -14.05
CA LEU A 396 35.26 -24.77 -15.36
C LEU A 396 36.79 -24.78 -15.30
N GLY A 397 37.38 -25.90 -14.88
CA GLY A 397 38.84 -26.07 -14.91
C GLY A 397 39.48 -27.03 -13.90
N ARG A 398 38.72 -27.86 -13.17
CA ARG A 398 39.28 -28.78 -12.16
C ARG A 398 39.35 -30.23 -12.62
N LYS A 399 40.42 -30.92 -12.21
CA LYS A 399 40.63 -32.37 -12.39
C LYS A 399 39.49 -33.17 -11.74
N PRO A 400 39.07 -34.30 -12.34
CA PRO A 400 38.02 -35.15 -11.77
C PRO A 400 38.44 -35.67 -10.38
N GLY A 401 37.60 -35.46 -9.37
CA GLY A 401 37.75 -36.07 -8.04
C GLY A 401 37.85 -35.13 -6.83
N GLN A 402 37.83 -33.80 -7.00
CA GLN A 402 37.76 -32.89 -5.84
C GLN A 402 36.30 -32.53 -5.52
N PRO A 403 35.87 -32.65 -4.25
CA PRO A 403 34.51 -32.29 -3.85
C PRO A 403 34.25 -30.79 -4.11
N PRO A 404 33.03 -30.42 -4.54
CA PRO A 404 32.66 -29.02 -4.72
C PRO A 404 32.84 -28.26 -3.41
N LEU A 405 33.59 -27.15 -3.43
CA LEU A 405 33.63 -26.22 -2.31
C LEU A 405 32.29 -25.50 -2.25
N HIS A 406 31.37 -26.02 -1.45
CA HIS A 406 30.19 -25.27 -1.03
C HIS A 406 30.63 -24.29 0.07
N TYR A 407 30.68 -22.99 -0.26
CA TYR A 407 30.90 -21.96 0.76
C TYR A 407 29.67 -21.05 0.82
N THR A 408 28.83 -21.29 1.82
CA THR A 408 27.72 -20.40 2.18
C THR A 408 28.29 -19.22 2.95
N TRP A 409 28.33 -18.06 2.30
CA TRP A 409 28.66 -16.80 2.97
C TRP A 409 27.36 -16.07 3.29
N ARG A 410 27.32 -15.38 4.43
CA ARG A 410 26.14 -14.64 4.89
C ARG A 410 26.62 -13.23 5.18
N PHE A 411 26.04 -12.25 4.49
CA PHE A 411 26.24 -10.87 4.88
C PHE A 411 25.34 -10.62 6.09
N ASP A 412 25.95 -10.33 7.23
CA ASP A 412 25.22 -9.93 8.42
C ASP A 412 25.67 -8.53 8.84
N VAL A 413 24.77 -7.57 8.73
CA VAL A 413 25.00 -6.17 9.15
C VAL A 413 25.43 -6.11 10.62
N ASP A 414 25.00 -7.10 11.42
CA ASP A 414 25.36 -7.20 12.82
C ASP A 414 26.85 -7.53 13.04
N GLU A 415 27.54 -8.17 12.10
CA GLU A 415 29.00 -8.42 12.22
C GLU A 415 29.81 -7.12 12.30
N MET A 416 29.35 -6.06 11.61
CA MET A 416 29.96 -4.74 11.73
C MET A 416 29.47 -4.00 12.98
N ARG A 417 28.18 -4.13 13.31
CA ARG A 417 27.53 -3.33 14.35
C ARG A 417 27.86 -3.79 15.77
N ILE A 418 27.90 -5.09 16.00
CA ILE A 418 28.17 -5.70 17.31
C ILE A 418 29.50 -5.21 17.91
N PRO A 419 30.67 -5.30 17.23
CA PRO A 419 31.94 -4.90 17.83
C PRO A 419 31.99 -3.40 18.14
N LEU A 420 31.36 -2.56 17.33
CA LEU A 420 31.25 -1.13 17.61
C LEU A 420 30.41 -0.87 18.85
N ARG A 421 29.23 -1.50 18.93
CA ARG A 421 28.32 -1.36 20.07
C ARG A 421 28.95 -1.85 21.36
N GLU A 422 29.61 -3.00 21.35
CA GLU A 422 30.32 -3.56 22.51
C GLU A 422 31.46 -2.63 22.94
N THR A 423 32.24 -2.10 22.00
CA THR A 423 33.32 -1.14 22.34
C THR A 423 32.77 0.13 23.00
N VAL A 424 31.64 0.65 22.52
CA VAL A 424 30.97 1.83 23.09
C VAL A 424 30.42 1.53 24.48
N THR A 425 29.65 0.46 24.63
CA THR A 425 28.99 0.08 25.89
C THR A 425 30.00 -0.32 26.98
N ALA A 426 31.07 -1.03 26.61
CA ALA A 426 32.20 -1.37 27.49
C ALA A 426 33.09 -0.16 27.87
N SER A 427 32.87 0.99 27.22
CA SER A 427 33.51 2.26 27.60
C SER A 427 32.64 3.10 28.56
N GLY A 428 31.47 2.59 28.96
CA GLY A 428 30.52 3.29 29.80
C GLY A 428 29.69 4.34 29.05
N TRP A 429 29.54 4.19 27.73
CA TRP A 429 28.74 5.07 26.88
C TRP A 429 27.45 4.40 26.41
N THR A 430 26.44 5.21 26.15
CA THR A 430 25.18 4.75 25.56
C THR A 430 25.30 4.70 24.03
N TRP A 431 25.03 3.55 23.41
CA TRP A 431 24.89 3.43 21.97
C TRP A 431 23.47 3.78 21.56
N LYS A 432 23.29 4.70 20.62
CA LYS A 432 21.97 5.13 20.15
C LYS A 432 21.92 5.25 18.64
N GLN A 433 21.22 4.34 17.97
CA GLN A 433 21.01 4.48 16.54
C GLN A 433 19.97 5.58 16.26
N VAL A 434 20.25 6.41 15.26
CA VAL A 434 19.43 7.55 14.88
C VAL A 434 19.22 7.59 13.38
N MET A 435 18.04 8.00 12.93
CA MET A 435 17.79 8.27 11.50
C MET A 435 18.27 9.66 11.07
N LEU A 436 18.42 10.57 12.04
CA LEU A 436 18.88 11.93 11.85
C LEU A 436 19.72 12.35 13.05
N ILE A 437 20.85 13.02 12.81
CA ILE A 437 21.67 13.61 13.86
C ILE A 437 21.03 14.94 14.30
N ALA A 438 19.91 14.84 15.00
CA ALA A 438 19.24 15.95 15.69
C ALA A 438 18.92 15.54 17.13
N PRO A 439 19.66 16.08 18.12
CA PRO A 439 19.45 15.74 19.53
C PRO A 439 18.02 16.03 20.00
N TRP A 440 17.41 17.14 19.57
CA TRP A 440 16.04 17.49 19.97
C TRP A 440 14.97 16.48 19.50
N LEU A 441 15.23 15.79 18.38
CA LEU A 441 14.30 14.83 17.78
C LEU A 441 14.50 13.42 18.35
N THR A 442 15.75 13.08 18.61
CA THR A 442 16.14 11.73 19.04
C THR A 442 16.24 11.60 20.56
N GLY A 443 16.22 12.72 21.29
CA GLY A 443 16.56 12.80 22.72
C GLY A 443 18.01 12.44 22.92
#